data_AF-A0A945I5M7-F1
#
_entry.id   AF-A0A945I5M7-F1
#
_cell.length_a   1.000
_cell.length_b   1.000
_cell.length_c   1.000
_cell.angle_alpha   90.00
_cell.angle_beta   90.00
_cell.angle_gamma   90.00
#
_symmetry.space_group_name_H-M   'P 1'
#
loop_
_entity.id
_entity.type
_entity.pdbx_description
1 polymer ?
#
loop_
_entity_poly.entity_id
_entity_poly.type
_entity_poly.pdbx_seq_one_letter_code
_entity_poly.pdbx_strand_id
1 'polypeptide(L)' 'MAILYVLDVPEFSPLVAYAEGASDLNVSAHGAYHKIESAGDLLIPRAETGMDPAIWFGGLVGGFEGQIAEFNETTLKIV' A
#
# COMPACT_ATOMS: atom_id res chain seq x y z
N MET A 1 -6.91 -12.55 1.19
CA MET A 1 -5.49 -12.42 0.83
C MET A 1 -5.43 -11.36 -0.23
N ALA A 2 -4.74 -10.26 0.09
CA ALA A 2 -4.66 -9.08 -0.76
C ALA A 2 -3.19 -8.67 -0.91
N ILE A 3 -2.85 -8.17 -2.10
CA ILE A 3 -1.48 -7.77 -2.44
C ILE A 3 -1.52 -6.40 -3.09
N LEU A 4 -0.61 -5.52 -2.68
CA LEU A 4 -0.39 -4.21 -3.28
C LEU A 4 1.04 -4.12 -3.80
N TYR A 5 1.21 -3.67 -5.04
CA TYR A 5 2.50 -3.39 -5.64
C TYR A 5 2.74 -1.88 -5.67
N VAL A 6 3.79 -1.45 -4.98
CA VAL A 6 4.14 -0.02 -4.82
C VAL A 6 5.45 0.23 -5.56
N LEU A 7 5.52 1.29 -6.38
CA LEU A 7 6.77 1.63 -7.09
C LEU A 7 7.90 1.92 -6.10
N ASP A 8 9.10 1.41 -6.38
CA ASP A 8 10.31 1.68 -5.62
C ASP A 8 10.90 3.06 -5.97
N VAL A 9 10.20 4.12 -5.55
CA VAL A 9 10.63 5.52 -5.71
C VAL A 9 10.40 6.30 -4.41
N PRO A 10 11.17 7.37 -4.15
CA PRO A 10 11.12 8.10 -2.88
C PRO A 10 9.72 8.63 -2.50
N GLU A 11 8.89 8.97 -3.50
CA GLU A 11 7.55 9.49 -3.30
C GLU A 11 6.62 8.49 -2.57
N PHE A 12 6.85 7.19 -2.73
CA PHE A 12 6.07 6.14 -2.07
C PHE A 12 6.76 5.54 -0.85
N SER A 13 7.97 5.98 -0.49
CA SER A 13 8.68 5.45 0.69
C SER A 13 7.88 5.56 2.00
N PRO A 14 7.04 6.60 2.25
CA PRO A 14 6.23 6.64 3.48
C PRO A 14 5.20 5.51 3.56
N LEU A 15 4.63 5.07 2.42
CA LEU A 15 3.70 3.95 2.35
C LEU A 15 4.39 2.62 2.70
N VAL A 16 5.59 2.42 2.13
CA VAL A 16 6.39 1.21 2.36
C VAL A 16 6.84 1.15 3.81
N ALA A 17 7.35 2.25 4.36
CA ALA A 17 7.78 2.34 5.75
C ALA A 17 6.65 2.06 6.75
N TYR A 18 5.43 2.56 6.47
CA TYR A 18 4.24 2.20 7.24
C TYR A 18 3.98 0.70 7.21
N ALA A 19 3.99 0.10 6.00
CA ALA A 19 3.72 -1.32 5.83
C ALA A 19 4.78 -2.22 6.48
N GLU A 20 6.06 -1.81 6.50
CA GLU A 20 7.14 -2.53 7.20
C GLU A 20 6.97 -2.51 8.72
N GLY A 21 6.31 -1.48 9.27
CA GLY A 21 6.02 -1.35 10.70
C GLY A 21 4.72 -2.03 11.15
N ALA A 22 3.87 -2.43 10.20
CA ALA A 22 2.59 -3.06 10.49
C ALA A 22 2.75 -4.56 10.75
N SER A 23 2.09 -5.09 11.79
CA SER A 23 2.23 -6.50 12.19
C SER A 23 1.40 -7.48 11.35
N ASP A 24 0.44 -6.97 10.60
CA ASP A 24 -0.48 -7.70 9.72
C ASP A 24 -0.09 -7.65 8.25
N LEU A 25 0.95 -6.88 7.90
CA LEU A 25 1.48 -6.75 6.55
C LEU A 25 2.87 -7.37 6.43
N ASN A 26 3.17 -7.90 5.26
CA ASN A 26 4.51 -8.37 4.91
C ASN A 26 5.01 -7.62 3.69
N VAL A 27 6.19 -7.00 3.79
CA VAL A 27 6.81 -6.26 2.70
C VAL A 27 7.98 -7.05 2.14
N SER A 28 8.06 -7.15 0.81
CA SER A 28 9.18 -7.79 0.11
C SER A 28 9.52 -7.07 -1.18
N ALA A 29 10.77 -7.18 -1.63
CA ALA A 29 11.20 -6.61 -2.90
C ALA A 29 10.67 -7.43 -4.09
N HIS A 30 10.20 -6.74 -5.14
CA HIS A 30 9.67 -7.33 -6.36
C HIS A 30 10.08 -6.52 -7.60
N GLY A 31 11.33 -6.66 -8.03
CA GLY A 31 11.86 -5.93 -9.18
C GLY A 31 11.90 -4.42 -8.90
N ALA A 32 11.18 -3.63 -9.70
CA ALA A 32 11.04 -2.18 -9.51
C ALA A 32 9.91 -1.78 -8.54
N TYR A 33 9.39 -2.74 -7.77
CA TYR A 33 8.28 -2.57 -6.86
C TYR A 33 8.58 -3.16 -5.47
N HIS A 34 7.91 -2.64 -4.47
CA HIS A 34 7.67 -3.29 -3.19
C HIS A 34 6.35 -4.04 -3.26
N LYS A 35 6.35 -5.30 -2.84
CA LYS A 35 5.16 -6.14 -2.71
C LYS A 35 4.73 -6.15 -1.26
N ILE A 36 3.55 -5.58 -0.98
CA ILE A 36 2.93 -5.53 0.34
C ILE A 36 1.81 -6.56 0.36
N GLU A 37 1.89 -7.53 1.26
CA GLU A 37 0.96 -8.67 1.34
C GLU A 37 0.22 -8.70 2.68
N SER A 38 -1.08 -9.01 2.63
CA SER A 38 -1.89 -9.37 3.80
C SER A 38 -2.52 -10.75 3.60
N ALA A 39 -2.53 -11.57 4.67
CA ALA A 39 -3.23 -12.85 4.65
C ALA A 39 -4.76 -12.68 4.55
N GLY A 40 -5.29 -11.56 5.07
CA GLY A 40 -6.71 -11.21 5.05
C GLY A 40 -6.98 -10.00 4.16
N ASP A 41 -7.67 -9.02 4.75
CA ASP A 41 -7.87 -7.68 4.18
C ASP A 41 -6.56 -6.89 4.30
N LEU A 42 -6.22 -6.12 3.27
CA LEU A 42 -5.16 -5.11 3.32
C LEU A 42 -5.84 -3.77 3.60
N LEU A 43 -5.58 -3.17 4.77
CA LEU A 43 -6.12 -1.88 5.19
C LEU A 43 -4.98 -0.91 5.48
N ILE A 44 -4.94 0.20 4.74
CA ILE A 44 -3.94 1.26 4.94
C ILE A 44 -4.67 2.60 5.15
N PRO A 45 -4.65 3.15 6.37
CA PRO A 45 -5.09 4.52 6.64
C PRO A 45 -4.01 5.53 6.23
N ARG A 46 -4.32 6.41 5.27
CA ARG A 46 -3.37 7.40 4.72
C ARG A 46 -2.73 8.26 5.81
N ALA A 47 -3.51 8.70 6.80
CA ALA A 47 -3.02 9.58 7.86
C ALA A 47 -1.86 8.96 8.66
N GLU A 48 -1.83 7.63 8.81
CA GLU A 48 -0.75 6.91 9.51
C GLU A 48 0.50 6.74 8.63
N THR A 49 0.35 6.79 7.30
CA THR A 49 1.48 6.67 6.36
C THR A 49 2.31 7.95 6.24
N GLY A 50 1.74 9.11 6.59
CA GLY A 50 2.37 10.41 6.34
C GLY A 50 2.45 10.80 4.86
N MET A 51 1.75 10.09 3.96
CA MET A 51 1.76 10.41 2.52
C MET A 51 1.10 11.75 2.19
N ASP A 52 1.72 12.45 1.23
CA ASP A 52 1.14 13.62 0.58
C ASP A 52 -0.19 13.25 -0.12
N PRO A 53 -1.26 14.06 0.04
CA PRO A 53 -2.56 13.79 -0.59
C PRO A 53 -2.51 13.63 -2.12
N ALA A 54 -1.63 14.35 -2.81
CA ALA A 54 -1.52 14.29 -4.27
C ALA A 54 -0.85 12.99 -4.73
N ILE A 55 0.07 12.43 -3.93
CA ILE A 55 0.76 11.17 -4.24
C ILE A 55 -0.09 9.95 -3.87
N TRP A 56 -0.93 10.07 -2.84
CA TRP A 56 -1.77 8.98 -2.33
C TRP A 56 -2.59 8.27 -3.41
N PHE A 57 -3.23 9.02 -4.32
CA PHE A 57 -4.03 8.45 -5.40
C PHE A 57 -3.20 7.67 -6.42
N GLY A 58 -1.89 7.86 -6.43
CA GLY A 58 -0.93 7.06 -7.20
C GLY A 58 -0.60 5.70 -6.57
N GLY A 59 -1.04 5.39 -5.35
CA GLY A 59 -0.64 4.17 -4.64
C GLY A 59 -0.99 2.85 -5.34
N LEU A 60 -1.94 2.86 -6.30
CA LEU A 60 -2.39 1.68 -7.06
C LEU A 60 -1.72 1.50 -8.43
N VAL A 61 -0.83 2.42 -8.85
CA VAL A 61 -0.26 2.38 -10.21
C VAL A 61 0.65 1.18 -10.46
N GLY A 62 1.21 0.57 -9.40
CA GLY A 62 1.99 -0.66 -9.51
C GLY A 62 1.12 -1.92 -9.67
N GLY A 63 -0.19 -1.80 -9.48
CA GLY A 63 -1.14 -2.91 -9.53
C GLY A 63 -1.43 -3.53 -8.15
N PHE A 64 -2.38 -4.45 -8.13
CA PHE A 64 -2.80 -5.15 -6.91
C PHE A 64 -3.45 -6.50 -7.26
N GLU A 65 -3.54 -7.38 -6.27
CA GLU A 65 -4.35 -8.60 -6.30
C GLU A 65 -5.43 -8.53 -5.22
N GLY A 66 -6.67 -8.89 -5.58
CA GLY A 66 -7.86 -8.78 -4.73
C GLY A 66 -8.90 -7.84 -5.32
N GLN A 67 -9.81 -7.34 -4.48
CA GLN A 67 -10.84 -6.38 -4.87
C GLN A 67 -10.74 -5.10 -4.02
N ILE A 68 -10.72 -3.93 -4.67
CA ILE A 68 -10.80 -2.65 -3.95
C ILE A 68 -12.18 -2.55 -3.30
N ALA A 69 -12.22 -2.60 -1.97
CA ALA A 69 -13.42 -2.36 -1.19
C ALA A 69 -13.58 -0.87 -0.87
N GLU A 70 -12.48 -0.15 -0.67
CA GLU A 70 -12.46 1.28 -0.39
C GLU A 70 -11.18 1.91 -0.93
N PHE A 71 -11.28 3.03 -1.64
CA PHE A 71 -10.15 3.87 -1.96
C PHE A 71 -10.60 5.33 -2.07
N ASN A 72 -10.28 6.12 -1.04
CA ASN A 72 -10.64 7.52 -0.94
C ASN A 72 -9.49 8.32 -0.33
N GLU A 73 -9.72 9.58 0.04
CA GLU A 73 -8.68 10.47 0.58
C GLU A 73 -8.13 10.05 1.95
N THR A 74 -8.72 9.07 2.64
CA THR A 74 -8.28 8.65 3.98
C THR A 74 -7.85 7.19 4.05
N THR A 75 -8.40 6.34 3.19
CA THR A 75 -8.32 4.89 3.38
C THR A 75 -8.15 4.15 2.06
N LEU A 76 -7.28 3.14 2.06
CA LEU A 76 -7.19 2.09 1.04
C LEU A 76 -7.53 0.76 1.70
N LYS A 77 -8.50 0.04 1.14
CA LYS A 77 -8.88 -1.30 1.55
C LYS A 77 -8.99 -2.23 0.34
N ILE A 78 -8.25 -3.34 0.38
CA ILE A 78 -8.31 -4.44 -0.60
C ILE A 78 -8.71 -5.73 0.13
N VAL A 79 -9.67 -6.48 -0.42
CA VAL A 79 -10.19 -7.74 0.12
C VAL A 79 -9.89 -8.93 -0.79
#